data_AF-A0A496QLL0-F1
#
_entry.id   AF-A0A496QLL0-F1
#
_cell.length_a   1.000
_cell.length_b   1.000
_cell.length_c   1.000
_cell.angle_alpha   90.00
_cell.angle_beta   90.00
_cell.angle_gamma   90.00
#
_symmetry.space_group_name_H-M   'P 1'
#
loop_
_entity.id
_entity.type
_entity.pdbx_description
1 polymer ?
#
loop_
_entity_poly.entity_id
_entity_poly.type
_entity_poly.pdbx_seq_one_letter_code
_entity_poly.pdbx_strand_id
1 'polypeptide(L)'
;MKNIRKIEISLSPHPTGKGRYVATYEAGFQQAVFSVTVKDNIFGALALYSFAEMVRKQFGPHYTTGEVEFIFPDCLQVESKPLKDVLVNEKAFCG
;
A
#
# COMPACT_ATOMS: atom_id res chain seq x y z
N MET A 1 2.67 -19.17 16.18
CA MET A 1 2.14 -18.35 15.07
C MET A 1 2.73 -16.95 15.23
N LYS A 2 3.41 -16.39 14.21
CA LYS A 2 3.84 -14.99 14.25
C LYS A 2 2.57 -14.14 14.46
N ASN A 3 2.55 -13.31 15.49
CA ASN A 3 1.48 -12.33 15.70
C ASN A 3 1.58 -11.30 14.56
N ILE A 4 0.96 -11.57 13.42
CA ILE A 4 0.92 -10.61 12.33
C ILE A 4 -0.17 -9.60 12.69
N ARG A 5 0.25 -8.55 13.42
CA ARG A 5 -0.67 -7.56 13.97
C ARG A 5 -1.31 -6.72 12.86
N LYS A 6 -0.56 -6.42 11.79
CA LYS A 6 -0.91 -5.49 10.72
C LYS A 6 -0.68 -6.06 9.34
N ILE A 7 -1.41 -5.53 8.36
CA ILE A 7 -1.26 -5.83 6.94
C ILE A 7 -0.12 -4.97 6.40
N GLU A 8 0.96 -5.59 5.94
CA GLU A 8 2.09 -4.86 5.35
C GLU A 8 1.92 -4.79 3.83
N ILE A 9 1.95 -3.57 3.29
CA ILE A 9 2.01 -3.31 1.84
C ILE A 9 3.37 -2.68 1.53
N SER A 10 4.20 -3.39 0.77
CA SER A 10 5.50 -2.88 0.33
C SER A 10 5.32 -1.92 -0.84
N LEU A 11 5.92 -0.73 -0.79
CA LEU A 11 5.96 0.22 -1.90
C LEU A 11 7.41 0.42 -2.36
N SER A 12 7.67 0.10 -3.63
CA SER A 12 9.01 0.23 -4.23
C SER A 12 8.99 1.10 -5.48
N PRO A 13 10.09 1.77 -5.84
CA PRO A 13 10.23 2.42 -7.13
C PRO A 13 10.05 1.41 -8.27
N HIS A 14 9.28 1.79 -9.29
CA HIS A 14 9.17 0.97 -10.49
C HIS A 14 10.52 0.98 -11.24
N PRO A 15 11.00 -0.17 -11.80
CA PRO A 15 12.30 -0.26 -12.47
C PRO A 15 12.46 0.73 -13.64
N THR A 16 11.34 1.11 -14.26
CA THR A 16 11.30 2.03 -15.40
C THR A 16 10.32 3.18 -15.16
N GLY A 17 10.85 4.40 -15.21
CA GLY A 17 10.07 5.64 -15.18
C GLY A 17 10.04 6.34 -13.82
N LYS A 18 10.54 7.58 -13.79
CA LYS A 18 10.46 8.47 -12.62
C LYS A 18 8.99 8.66 -12.20
N GLY A 19 8.73 8.70 -10.88
CA GLY A 19 7.39 8.93 -10.34
C GLY A 19 6.43 7.76 -10.60
N ARG A 20 6.95 6.54 -10.66
CA ARG A 20 6.17 5.31 -10.71
C ARG A 20 6.59 4.39 -9.58
N TYR A 21 5.61 3.75 -8.96
CA TYR A 21 5.83 2.87 -7.83
C TYR A 21 5.00 1.60 -7.96
N VAL A 22 5.49 0.52 -7.37
CA VAL A 22 4.77 -0.75 -7.27
C VAL A 22 4.42 -0.98 -5.82
N ALA A 23 3.12 -1.03 -5.53
CA ALA A 23 2.62 -1.49 -4.24
C ALA A 23 2.38 -3.00 -4.31
N THR A 24 2.86 -3.75 -3.32
CA THR A 24 2.81 -5.21 -3.29
C THR A 24 2.33 -5.69 -1.92
N TYR A 25 1.34 -6.58 -1.94
CA TYR A 25 0.86 -7.31 -0.78
C TYR A 25 1.08 -8.82 -1.00
N GLU A 26 1.71 -9.48 -0.02
CA GLU A 26 1.95 -10.93 -0.02
C GLU A 26 0.97 -11.64 0.92
N ALA A 27 0.02 -12.38 0.33
CA ALA A 27 -0.90 -13.25 1.06
C ALA A 27 -0.25 -14.62 1.27
N GLY A 28 0.71 -14.72 2.21
CA GLY A 28 1.51 -15.94 2.41
C GLY A 28 0.69 -17.22 2.67
N PHE A 29 -0.51 -17.09 3.24
CA PHE A 29 -1.45 -18.20 3.50
C PHE A 29 -2.17 -18.70 2.25
N GLN A 30 -2.27 -17.88 1.20
CA GLN A 30 -2.87 -18.23 -0.09
C GLN A 30 -1.82 -18.46 -1.19
N GLN A 31 -0.53 -18.33 -0.88
CA GLN A 31 0.56 -18.36 -1.87
C GLN A 31 0.32 -17.39 -3.03
N ALA A 32 -0.27 -16.22 -2.74
CA ALA A 32 -0.66 -15.22 -3.74
C ALA A 32 0.05 -13.89 -3.50
N VAL A 33 0.40 -13.21 -4.60
CA VAL A 33 0.97 -11.86 -4.59
C VAL A 33 0.06 -10.95 -5.38
N PHE A 34 -0.39 -9.87 -4.73
CA PHE A 34 -1.19 -8.82 -5.36
C PHE A 34 -0.32 -7.58 -5.52
N SER A 35 -0.34 -6.97 -6.70
CA SER A 35 0.41 -5.74 -6.94
C SER A 35 -0.35 -4.76 -7.83
N VAL A 36 -0.08 -3.47 -7.60
CA VAL A 36 -0.57 -2.38 -8.44
C VAL A 36 0.56 -1.42 -8.74
N THR A 37 0.68 -1.02 -10.00
CA THR A 37 1.59 0.05 -10.39
C THR A 37 0.85 1.39 -10.34
N VAL A 38 1.38 2.33 -9.58
CA VAL A 38 0.81 3.67 -9.42
C VAL A 38 1.79 4.73 -9.93
N LYS A 39 1.24 5.87 -10.36
CA LYS A 39 2.03 7.06 -10.72
C LYS A 39 2.00 8.06 -9.56
N ASP A 40 2.99 8.92 -9.47
CA ASP A 40 3.07 9.99 -8.48
C ASP A 40 2.11 11.15 -8.83
N ASN A 41 0.80 10.91 -8.67
CA ASN A 41 -0.25 11.89 -8.90
C ASN A 41 -1.53 11.49 -8.13
N ILE A 42 -2.56 12.32 -8.23
CA ILE A 42 -3.84 12.09 -7.54
C ILE A 42 -4.50 10.75 -7.90
N PHE A 43 -4.42 10.33 -9.16
CA PHE A 43 -5.01 9.06 -9.59
C PHE A 43 -4.23 7.85 -9.07
N GLY A 44 -2.91 7.97 -8.98
CA GLY A 44 -2.08 6.96 -8.33
C GLY A 44 -2.35 6.85 -6.84
N ALA A 45 -2.61 7.97 -6.16
CA ALA A 45 -3.04 7.98 -4.76
C ALA A 45 -4.38 7.26 -4.57
N LEU A 46 -5.37 7.55 -5.42
CA LEU A 46 -6.66 6.87 -5.40
C LEU A 46 -6.54 5.36 -5.67
N ALA A 47 -5.68 4.97 -6.61
CA ALA A 47 -5.40 3.57 -6.92
C ALA A 47 -4.72 2.87 -5.73
N LEU A 48 -3.73 3.51 -5.09
CA LEU A 48 -3.04 2.98 -3.91
C LEU A 48 -3.99 2.81 -2.73
N TYR A 49 -4.83 3.81 -2.47
CA TYR A 49 -5.85 3.76 -1.43
C TYR A 49 -6.87 2.63 -1.69
N SER A 50 -7.38 2.53 -2.92
CA SER A 50 -8.34 1.48 -3.31
C SER A 50 -7.74 0.08 -3.18
N PHE A 51 -6.45 -0.06 -3.51
CA PHE A 51 -5.71 -1.30 -3.34
C PHE A 51 -5.57 -1.68 -1.86
N ALA A 52 -5.16 -0.74 -1.00
CA ALA A 52 -5.08 -0.97 0.44
C ALA A 52 -6.43 -1.34 1.05
N GLU A 53 -7.50 -0.64 0.66
CA GLU A 53 -8.88 -0.96 1.07
C GLU A 53 -9.32 -2.36 0.63
N MET A 54 -8.99 -2.76 -0.59
CA MET A 54 -9.29 -4.11 -1.08
C MET A 54 -8.55 -5.16 -0.24
N VAL A 55 -7.24 -4.97 0.00
CA VAL A 55 -6.44 -5.88 0.83
C VAL A 55 -7.02 -5.96 2.24
N ARG A 56 -7.32 -4.81 2.86
CA ARG A 56 -7.91 -4.74 4.19
C ARG A 56 -9.24 -5.49 4.29
N LYS A 57 -10.15 -5.26 3.35
CA LYS A 57 -11.48 -5.89 3.36
C LYS A 57 -11.40 -7.39 3.13
N GLN A 58 -10.57 -7.82 2.19
CA GLN A 58 -10.47 -9.23 1.79
C GLN A 58 -9.68 -10.06 2.80
N PHE A 59 -8.60 -9.51 3.36
CA PHE A 59 -7.63 -10.27 4.14
C PHE A 59 -7.51 -9.81 5.60
N GLY A 60 -8.02 -8.62 5.96
CA GLY A 60 -7.98 -8.08 7.32
C GLY A 60 -8.53 -9.01 8.41
N PRO A 61 -9.57 -9.84 8.18
CA PRO A 61 -10.01 -10.84 9.16
C PRO A 61 -8.94 -11.87 9.56
N HIS A 62 -7.85 -12.01 8.80
CA HIS A 62 -6.71 -12.89 9.13
C HIS A 62 -5.64 -12.20 10.00
N TYR A 63 -5.80 -10.92 10.33
CA TYR A 63 -4.85 -10.12 11.09
C TYR A 63 -5.47 -9.65 12.42
N THR A 64 -4.63 -9.36 13.41
CA THR A 64 -5.12 -8.97 14.74
C THR A 64 -5.82 -7.60 14.74
N THR A 65 -5.33 -6.64 13.97
CA THR A 65 -5.87 -5.26 13.95
C THR A 65 -6.54 -4.91 12.61
N GLY A 66 -6.17 -5.59 11.53
CA GLY A 66 -6.59 -5.22 10.17
C GLY A 66 -6.04 -3.87 9.69
N GLU A 67 -5.19 -3.19 10.46
CA GLU A 67 -4.54 -1.93 10.06
C GLU A 67 -3.57 -2.19 8.91
N VAL A 68 -3.54 -1.28 7.93
CA VAL A 68 -2.56 -1.32 6.84
C VAL A 68 -1.37 -0.45 7.21
N GLU A 69 -0.18 -1.01 7.03
CA GLU A 69 1.09 -0.32 7.16
C GLU A 69 1.83 -0.37 5.82
N PHE A 70 2.22 0.80 5.32
CA PHE A 70 3.04 0.91 4.13
C PHE A 70 4.52 0.83 4.50
N ILE A 71 5.24 -0.11 3.87
CA ILE A 71 6.68 -0.29 4.06
C ILE A 71 7.39 0.16 2.79
N PHE A 72 8.36 1.05 2.90
CA PHE A 72 9.11 1.56 1.75
C PHE A 72 10.54 1.93 2.15
N PRO A 73 11.49 1.92 1.20
CA PRO A 73 12.88 2.30 1.49
C PRO A 73 13.00 3.79 1.77
N ASP A 74 13.97 4.19 2.60
CA ASP A 74 14.24 5.61 2.93
C ASP A 74 14.53 6.47 1.68
N CYS A 75 14.99 5.85 0.59
CA CYS A 75 15.24 6.52 -0.68
C CYS A 75 13.99 6.76 -1.55
N LEU A 76 12.80 6.35 -1.09
CA LEU A 76 11.56 6.56 -1.82
C LEU A 76 11.21 8.06 -1.86
N GLN A 77 11.38 8.68 -3.02
CA GLN A 77 11.00 10.08 -3.23
C GLN A 77 9.62 10.15 -3.86
N VAL A 78 8.62 10.52 -3.06
CA VAL A 78 7.29 10.91 -3.51
C VAL A 78 7.22 12.44 -3.55
N GLU A 79 6.80 13.01 -4.67
CA GLU A 79 6.62 14.45 -4.83
C GLU A 79 5.17 14.85 -4.52
N SER A 80 4.18 14.09 -5.02
CA SER A 80 2.78 14.49 -4.93
C SER A 80 2.23 14.41 -3.50
N LYS A 81 1.55 15.48 -3.08
CA LYS A 81 0.87 15.53 -1.77
C LYS A 81 -0.18 14.42 -1.59
N PRO A 82 -1.07 14.14 -2.57
CA PRO A 82 -2.09 13.11 -2.38
C PRO A 82 -1.49 11.72 -2.10
N LEU A 83 -0.38 11.37 -2.74
CA LEU A 83 0.25 10.07 -2.51
C LEU A 83 0.94 10.04 -1.13
N LYS A 84 1.57 11.13 -0.70
CA LYS A 84 2.08 11.28 0.69
C LYS A 84 0.97 11.12 1.72
N ASP A 85 -0.19 11.72 1.48
CA ASP A 85 -1.33 11.67 2.41
C ASP A 85 -1.82 10.21 2.61
N VAL A 86 -1.83 9.39 1.54
CA VAL A 86 -2.12 7.94 1.64
C VAL A 86 -1.06 7.20 2.45
N LEU A 87 0.23 7.53 2.26
CA LEU A 87 1.34 6.83 2.92
C LEU A 87 1.47 7.17 4.40
N VAL A 88 1.12 8.39 4.80
CA VAL A 88 1.21 8.87 6.19
C VAL A 88 -0.08 8.58 6.97
N ASN A 89 -1.20 8.32 6.29
CA ASN A 89 -2.50 8.29 6.95
C ASN A 89 -3.50 7.32 6.27
N GLU A 90 -3.95 6.30 7.01
CA GLU A 90 -5.16 5.53 6.67
C GLU A 90 -6.47 6.33 6.92
N LYS A 91 -6.41 7.60 7.34
CA LYS A 91 -7.58 8.43 7.66
C LYS A 91 -7.79 9.67 6.78
N ALA A 92 -6.99 9.88 5.74
CA ALA A 92 -7.03 11.12 4.96
C ALA A 92 -8.19 11.21 3.93
N PHE A 93 -8.92 10.12 3.65
CA PHE A 93 -9.88 10.09 2.53
C PHE A 93 -11.34 9.72 2.91
N CYS A 94 -11.68 9.67 4.20
CA CYS A 94 -13.07 9.56 4.62
C CYS A 94 -13.67 10.97 4.76
N GLY A 95 -14.20 11.48 3.64
CA GLY A 95 -15.20 12.56 3.61
C GLY A 95 -16.59 11.98 3.44
#